data_AF-A0A0Q8CUD0-F1
#
_entry.id   AF-A0A0Q8CUD0-F1
#
_cell.length_a   1.000
_cell.length_b   1.000
_cell.length_c   1.000
_cell.angle_alpha   90.00
_cell.angle_beta   90.00
_cell.angle_gamma   90.00
#
_symmetry.space_group_name_H-M   'P 1'
#
loop_
_entity.id
_entity.type
_entity.pdbx_description
1 polymer ?
#
loop_
_entity_poly.entity_id
_entity_poly.type
_entity_poly.pdbx_seq_one_letter_code
_entity_poly.pdbx_strand_id
1 'polypeptide(L)'
;MRRLAECAKEPIRTPGVIQSHGTLLAVDAATQVVVVASENARSWLGRPFADIENPELQEAVRSGRAIDPVRVMWEGSPTDAIVHQVDDLTIVELEALPEDEYARTAVVTALNRLTSATTVDRLREQAAAEIRRITGFDRVMIYDFHDDGHGEVVADDRVPELDSLLGHHFPSSDIPPQARELYVTKVGRAIASTSTPTIPLLAISEELRTIDLSSAELRGVSPYHLQYMRNMGQASTFSLSLVEEGRLVGMVTCAHRTERRLPVLLRRALEVLAAQITMQFASMREIARLRHLVDMRERRTELLAPLYASDDIPSALLRGPRTVLDLVPADGVLVRIGGTSRVTGDVPLLEDVTRVLDLLGGEPFVSEGLEADRPDFARLLPETAGLLVVPLAGADDTLVFFRGEVAREISWLGDPGTDNRPSQLSPRTSFATWHGTVRGRSEPWGTVVQDARELGHELEIVLYRRAQAHLAELAMRDALTGLHNRRYLAERLAAGNPADVDGRALLFVDLDDFKSVNDVHGHDVGDIVILEVARRLTAHSREQDVVVRLGGDEFVVLLDVVGGDEVRSIADRMVAAIAAPIETRGASLTVTASCGVVVAEPGVPRIGLLEEADAAMYRAKRAGRNRVST
;
A
#
# COMPACT_ATOMS: atom_id res chain seq x y z
N MET A 1 -22.18 -8.71 -20.42
CA MET A 1 -23.23 -8.14 -19.53
C MET A 1 -24.60 -8.81 -19.66
N ARG A 2 -25.20 -8.97 -20.85
CA ARG A 2 -26.56 -9.59 -20.98
C ARG A 2 -26.69 -11.02 -20.42
N ARG A 3 -25.66 -11.87 -20.55
CA ARG A 3 -25.63 -13.25 -20.00
C ARG A 3 -25.73 -13.31 -18.47
N LEU A 4 -24.92 -12.52 -17.76
CA LEU A 4 -24.95 -12.47 -16.29
C LEU A 4 -26.33 -12.04 -15.78
N ALA A 5 -27.00 -11.14 -16.50
CA ALA A 5 -28.35 -10.67 -16.18
C ALA A 5 -29.44 -11.73 -16.41
N GLU A 6 -29.23 -12.73 -17.28
CA GLU A 6 -30.16 -13.85 -17.44
C GLU A 6 -29.90 -15.00 -16.46
N CYS A 7 -28.63 -15.33 -16.20
CA CYS A 7 -28.27 -16.27 -15.14
C CYS A 7 -28.77 -15.79 -13.77
N ALA A 8 -28.75 -14.47 -13.52
CA ALA A 8 -29.27 -13.85 -12.29
C ALA A 8 -30.79 -13.97 -12.09
N LYS A 9 -31.54 -14.49 -13.07
CA LYS A 9 -32.99 -14.72 -12.95
C LYS A 9 -33.35 -16.13 -12.47
N GLU A 10 -32.39 -17.05 -12.45
CA GLU A 10 -32.65 -18.42 -11.97
C GLU A 10 -32.82 -18.41 -10.44
N PRO A 11 -33.93 -18.95 -9.89
CA PRO A 11 -34.23 -18.92 -8.46
C PRO A 11 -33.40 -19.96 -7.68
N ILE A 12 -32.08 -19.78 -7.63
CA ILE A 12 -31.16 -20.73 -6.99
C ILE A 12 -31.29 -20.77 -5.45
N ARG A 13 -31.94 -19.76 -4.85
CA ARG A 13 -32.28 -19.68 -3.42
C ARG A 13 -33.55 -20.49 -3.08
N THR A 14 -34.52 -20.47 -3.98
CA THR A 14 -35.85 -21.07 -3.81
C THR A 14 -36.13 -22.14 -4.89
N PRO A 15 -35.25 -23.15 -5.07
CA PRO A 15 -35.37 -24.07 -6.19
C PRO A 15 -36.58 -25.01 -6.13
N GLY A 16 -37.26 -25.10 -4.98
CA GLY A 16 -38.42 -25.99 -4.77
C GLY A 16 -38.08 -27.48 -4.80
N VAL A 17 -36.80 -27.82 -4.84
CA VAL A 17 -36.28 -29.20 -4.89
C VAL A 17 -35.06 -29.34 -3.97
N ILE A 18 -34.81 -30.56 -3.50
CA ILE A 18 -33.62 -30.96 -2.74
C ILE A 18 -32.81 -32.03 -3.48
N GLN A 19 -31.55 -32.22 -3.08
CA GLN A 19 -30.75 -33.37 -3.49
C GLN A 19 -31.32 -34.66 -2.87
N SER A 20 -31.26 -35.76 -3.61
CA SER A 20 -31.95 -37.01 -3.28
C SER A 20 -31.32 -37.86 -2.18
N HIS A 21 -30.15 -37.48 -1.68
CA HIS A 21 -29.43 -38.25 -0.67
C HIS A 21 -29.90 -37.99 0.77
N GLY A 22 -30.98 -37.22 0.94
CA GLY A 22 -31.59 -36.90 2.22
C GLY A 22 -33.07 -36.57 2.10
N THR A 23 -33.62 -36.09 3.20
CA THR A 23 -35.04 -35.74 3.36
C THR A 23 -35.14 -34.36 3.99
N LEU A 24 -36.15 -33.57 3.61
CA LEU A 24 -36.41 -32.26 4.20
C LEU A 24 -37.85 -32.18 4.70
N LEU A 25 -38.02 -31.69 5.92
CA LEU A 25 -39.31 -31.30 6.49
C LEU A 25 -39.25 -29.82 6.87
N ALA A 26 -40.32 -29.07 6.60
CA ALA A 26 -40.51 -27.73 7.16
C ALA A 26 -41.69 -27.78 8.14
N VAL A 27 -41.39 -27.43 9.37
CA VAL A 27 -42.34 -27.43 10.49
C VAL A 27 -42.78 -25.99 10.75
N ASP A 28 -44.08 -25.76 10.79
CA ASP A 28 -44.61 -24.45 11.21
C ASP A 28 -44.25 -24.21 12.69
N ALA A 29 -43.54 -23.13 12.98
CA ALA A 29 -42.97 -22.91 14.30
C ALA A 29 -44.04 -22.75 15.40
N ALA A 30 -45.22 -22.25 15.05
CA ALA A 30 -46.31 -22.01 16.00
C ALA A 30 -47.13 -23.26 16.29
N THR A 31 -47.47 -24.03 15.26
CA THR A 31 -48.34 -25.20 15.35
C THR A 31 -47.57 -26.51 15.58
N GLN A 32 -46.26 -26.51 15.30
CA GLN A 32 -45.39 -27.70 15.35
C GLN A 32 -45.87 -28.83 14.41
N VAL A 33 -46.55 -28.45 13.31
CA VAL A 33 -47.03 -29.36 12.27
C VAL A 33 -46.12 -29.27 11.05
N VAL A 34 -45.86 -30.42 10.42
CA VAL A 34 -45.11 -30.47 9.15
C VAL A 34 -45.99 -29.91 8.03
N VAL A 35 -45.64 -28.74 7.49
CA VAL A 35 -46.39 -28.04 6.44
C VAL A 35 -45.77 -28.18 5.06
N VAL A 36 -44.47 -28.48 4.99
CA VAL A 36 -43.78 -28.86 3.75
C VAL A 36 -42.93 -30.10 4.01
N ALA A 37 -42.86 -31.00 3.04
CA ALA A 37 -41.98 -32.16 3.07
C ALA A 37 -41.45 -32.43 1.66
N SER A 38 -40.23 -32.96 1.56
CA SER A 38 -39.75 -33.56 0.32
C SER A 38 -40.61 -34.76 -0.06
N GLU A 39 -40.72 -35.05 -1.36
CA GLU A 39 -41.62 -36.12 -1.85
C GLU A 39 -41.35 -37.50 -1.24
N ASN A 40 -40.10 -37.82 -0.92
CA ASN A 40 -39.73 -39.06 -0.21
C ASN A 40 -40.24 -39.12 1.25
N ALA A 41 -40.72 -38.02 1.82
CA ALA A 41 -41.35 -37.95 3.14
C ALA A 41 -42.78 -37.39 3.08
N ARG A 42 -43.46 -37.54 1.94
CA ARG A 42 -44.86 -37.10 1.73
C ARG A 42 -45.81 -37.55 2.84
N SER A 43 -45.59 -38.74 3.41
CA SER A 43 -46.41 -39.30 4.50
C SER A 43 -46.39 -38.48 5.80
N TRP A 44 -45.44 -37.56 5.94
CA TRP A 44 -45.32 -36.67 7.10
C TRP A 44 -46.10 -35.37 6.97
N LEU A 45 -46.56 -35.00 5.77
CA LEU A 45 -47.34 -33.77 5.57
C LEU A 45 -48.61 -33.76 6.43
N GLY A 46 -48.81 -32.68 7.18
CA GLY A 46 -49.94 -32.49 8.07
C GLY A 46 -49.85 -33.24 9.40
N ARG A 47 -48.75 -33.97 9.65
CA ARG A 47 -48.55 -34.65 10.94
C ARG A 47 -47.90 -33.72 11.97
N PRO A 48 -48.23 -33.88 13.26
CA PRO A 48 -47.46 -33.26 14.34
C PRO A 48 -46.01 -33.74 14.30
N PHE A 49 -45.04 -32.82 14.42
CA PHE A 49 -43.62 -33.20 14.44
C PHE A 49 -43.25 -34.05 15.67
N ALA A 50 -44.03 -33.94 16.76
CA ALA A 50 -43.86 -34.74 17.97
C ALA A 50 -43.90 -36.26 17.72
N ASP A 51 -44.54 -36.72 16.64
CA ASP A 51 -44.65 -38.12 16.24
C ASP A 51 -43.29 -38.79 15.88
N ILE A 52 -42.20 -38.02 15.73
CA ILE A 52 -40.84 -38.54 15.48
C ILE A 52 -40.18 -39.11 16.76
N GLU A 53 -40.82 -38.95 17.93
CA GLU A 53 -40.42 -39.54 19.22
C GLU A 53 -38.92 -39.40 19.59
N ASN A 54 -38.32 -38.22 19.31
CA ASN A 54 -36.96 -37.91 19.71
C ASN A 54 -36.91 -36.59 20.49
N PRO A 55 -36.69 -36.63 21.83
CA PRO A 55 -36.74 -35.43 22.67
C PRO A 55 -35.71 -34.35 22.30
N GLU A 56 -34.52 -34.76 21.88
CA GLU A 56 -33.45 -33.83 21.50
C GLU A 56 -33.78 -33.10 20.20
N LEU A 57 -34.28 -33.82 19.20
CA LEU A 57 -34.71 -33.23 17.93
C LEU A 57 -35.97 -32.35 18.12
N GLN A 58 -36.90 -32.75 18.98
CA GLN A 58 -38.06 -31.93 19.32
C GLN A 58 -37.64 -30.61 20.00
N GLU A 59 -36.64 -30.64 20.87
CA GLU A 59 -36.08 -29.41 21.46
C GLU A 59 -35.37 -28.53 20.43
N ALA A 60 -34.58 -29.14 19.54
CA ALA A 60 -33.95 -28.42 18.43
C ALA A 60 -35.00 -27.73 17.53
N VAL A 61 -36.12 -28.39 17.24
CA VAL A 61 -37.19 -27.81 16.43
C VAL A 61 -37.92 -26.69 17.14
N ARG A 62 -38.22 -26.84 18.43
CA ARG A 62 -38.85 -25.78 19.26
C ARG A 62 -37.97 -24.55 19.41
N SER A 63 -36.66 -24.75 19.55
CA SER A 63 -35.68 -23.66 19.65
C SER A 63 -35.29 -23.07 18.29
N GLY A 64 -35.69 -23.70 17.18
CA GLY A 64 -35.43 -23.26 15.81
C GLY A 64 -34.00 -23.50 15.32
N ARG A 65 -33.13 -24.14 16.12
CA ARG A 65 -31.73 -24.40 15.73
C ARG A 65 -31.09 -25.53 16.52
N ALA A 66 -30.15 -26.23 15.87
CA ALA A 66 -29.17 -27.09 16.53
C ALA A 66 -27.75 -26.70 16.08
N ILE A 67 -26.79 -26.65 17.02
CA ILE A 67 -25.38 -26.34 16.71
C ILE A 67 -24.74 -27.52 15.97
N ASP A 68 -24.88 -28.72 16.55
CA ASP A 68 -24.45 -29.98 15.95
C ASP A 68 -25.67 -30.73 15.39
N PRO A 69 -25.47 -31.62 14.40
CA PRO A 69 -26.54 -32.50 13.95
C PRO A 69 -27.02 -33.42 15.08
N VAL A 70 -28.34 -33.54 15.22
CA VAL A 70 -28.98 -34.41 16.21
C VAL A 70 -29.07 -35.81 15.62
N ARG A 71 -28.54 -36.82 16.30
CA ARG A 71 -28.57 -38.20 15.81
C ARG A 71 -29.92 -38.84 16.09
N VAL A 72 -30.58 -39.32 15.04
CA VAL A 72 -31.91 -39.94 15.11
C VAL A 72 -31.95 -41.27 14.36
N MET A 73 -32.94 -42.09 14.68
CA MET A 73 -33.31 -43.25 13.87
C MET A 73 -34.44 -42.84 12.94
N TRP A 74 -34.12 -42.63 11.66
CA TRP A 74 -35.11 -42.29 10.65
C TRP A 74 -35.39 -43.52 9.78
N GLU A 75 -36.63 -44.00 9.77
CA GLU A 75 -37.05 -45.19 9.01
C GLU A 75 -36.15 -46.42 9.22
N GLY A 76 -35.65 -46.60 10.45
CA GLY A 76 -34.80 -47.72 10.83
C GLY A 76 -33.30 -47.54 10.53
N SER A 77 -32.89 -46.38 10.00
CA SER A 77 -31.48 -46.06 9.69
C SER A 77 -30.92 -44.92 10.55
N PRO A 78 -29.69 -45.04 11.07
CA PRO A 78 -28.99 -43.94 11.73
C PRO A 78 -28.84 -42.73 10.80
N THR A 79 -29.34 -41.58 11.25
CA THR A 79 -29.48 -40.38 10.43
C THR A 79 -29.10 -39.15 11.24
N ASP A 80 -28.36 -38.23 10.64
CA ASP A 80 -28.08 -36.92 11.22
C ASP A 80 -29.20 -35.95 10.83
N ALA A 81 -29.82 -35.31 11.83
CA ALA A 81 -30.84 -34.29 11.67
C ALA A 81 -30.24 -32.89 11.86
N ILE A 82 -30.38 -32.02 10.85
CA ILE A 82 -29.87 -30.65 10.84
C ILE A 82 -31.06 -29.71 10.95
N VAL A 83 -31.04 -28.82 11.94
CA VAL A 83 -32.18 -27.95 12.25
C VAL A 83 -31.77 -26.50 12.12
N HIS A 84 -32.52 -25.74 11.32
CA HIS A 84 -32.36 -24.30 11.19
C HIS A 84 -33.69 -23.61 10.89
N GLN A 85 -33.80 -22.33 11.25
CA GLN A 85 -35.01 -21.55 11.06
C GLN A 85 -34.94 -20.71 9.79
N VAL A 86 -36.07 -20.63 9.07
CA VAL A 86 -36.30 -19.77 7.90
C VAL A 86 -37.69 -19.16 8.05
N ASP A 87 -37.76 -17.84 8.22
CA ASP A 87 -39.01 -17.11 8.49
C ASP A 87 -39.83 -17.72 9.64
N ASP A 88 -41.06 -18.15 9.38
CA ASP A 88 -41.97 -18.81 10.32
C ASP A 88 -41.87 -20.35 10.32
N LEU A 89 -40.89 -20.91 9.61
CA LEU A 89 -40.66 -22.33 9.48
C LEU A 89 -39.35 -22.78 10.15
N THR A 90 -39.40 -23.93 10.79
CA THR A 90 -38.20 -24.67 11.20
C THR A 90 -37.93 -25.77 10.18
N ILE A 91 -36.81 -25.66 9.49
CA ILE A 91 -36.34 -26.64 8.51
C ILE A 91 -35.56 -27.75 9.23
N VAL A 92 -35.94 -29.00 8.94
CA VAL A 92 -35.29 -30.21 9.43
C VAL A 92 -34.80 -31.00 8.23
N GLU A 93 -33.49 -31.10 8.08
CA GLU A 93 -32.83 -31.88 7.04
C GLU A 93 -32.31 -33.18 7.64
N LEU A 94 -32.59 -34.31 7.00
CA LEU A 94 -32.26 -35.65 7.48
C LEU A 94 -31.35 -36.32 6.46
N GLU A 95 -30.12 -36.62 6.88
CA GLU A 95 -29.11 -37.28 6.05
C GLU A 95 -28.64 -38.59 6.69
N ALA A 96 -28.81 -39.70 5.97
CA ALA A 96 -28.34 -41.00 6.44
C ALA A 96 -26.80 -41.00 6.55
N LEU A 97 -26.29 -41.59 7.63
CA LEU A 97 -24.85 -41.69 7.84
C LEU A 97 -24.20 -42.57 6.76
N PRO A 98 -23.09 -42.14 6.14
CA PRO A 98 -22.29 -43.01 5.28
C PRO A 98 -21.73 -44.20 6.09
N GLU A 99 -21.52 -45.35 5.44
CA GLU A 99 -21.04 -46.59 6.08
C GLU A 99 -19.65 -46.42 6.76
N ASP A 100 -18.81 -45.50 6.26
CA ASP A 100 -17.46 -45.21 6.78
C ASP A 100 -17.44 -43.93 7.65
N GLU A 101 -17.81 -44.04 8.93
CA GLU A 101 -17.76 -42.93 9.89
C GLU A 101 -16.40 -42.85 10.59
N TYR A 102 -15.36 -42.22 10.03
CA TYR A 102 -14.19 -41.81 10.83
C TYR A 102 -13.31 -40.72 10.18
N ALA A 103 -13.42 -39.45 10.61
CA ALA A 103 -12.47 -38.40 10.19
C ALA A 103 -12.25 -37.23 11.18
N ARG A 104 -12.79 -37.24 12.41
CA ARG A 104 -12.64 -36.09 13.33
C ARG A 104 -11.17 -35.76 13.69
N THR A 105 -10.33 -36.78 13.89
CA THR A 105 -8.90 -36.58 14.22
C THR A 105 -8.08 -35.99 13.06
N ALA A 106 -8.52 -36.19 11.82
CA ALA A 106 -7.77 -35.76 10.64
C ALA A 106 -7.77 -34.24 10.49
N VAL A 107 -8.88 -33.55 10.79
CA VAL A 107 -8.98 -32.09 10.70
C VAL A 107 -8.10 -31.40 11.74
N VAL A 108 -8.11 -31.87 13.00
CA VAL A 108 -7.23 -31.33 14.05
C VAL A 108 -5.76 -31.51 13.69
N THR A 109 -5.41 -32.66 13.11
CA THR A 109 -4.04 -32.92 12.63
C THR A 109 -3.66 -31.97 11.50
N ALA A 110 -4.57 -31.70 10.55
CA ALA A 110 -4.34 -30.75 9.47
C ALA A 110 -4.13 -29.33 10.00
N LEU A 111 -4.97 -28.87 10.94
CA LEU A 111 -4.79 -27.56 11.59
C LEU A 111 -3.38 -27.38 12.16
N ASN A 112 -2.87 -28.39 12.89
CA ASN A 112 -1.53 -28.34 13.47
C ASN A 112 -0.39 -28.37 12.43
N ARG A 113 -0.63 -28.90 11.22
CA ARG A 113 0.38 -28.92 10.16
C ARG A 113 0.43 -27.60 9.41
N LEU A 114 -0.73 -26.99 9.15
CA LEU A 114 -0.84 -25.73 8.42
C LEU A 114 -0.21 -24.55 9.16
N THR A 115 -0.15 -24.60 10.50
CA THR A 115 0.55 -23.56 11.31
C THR A 115 2.05 -23.48 11.04
N SER A 116 2.67 -24.50 10.44
CA SER A 116 4.09 -24.50 10.11
C SER A 116 4.44 -23.78 8.80
N ALA A 117 3.43 -23.42 7.99
CA ALA A 117 3.66 -22.69 6.74
C ALA A 117 4.23 -21.30 7.03
N THR A 118 5.23 -20.89 6.24
CA THR A 118 5.90 -19.59 6.39
C THR A 118 5.55 -18.59 5.30
N THR A 119 4.86 -19.03 4.25
CA THR A 119 4.44 -18.22 3.10
C THR A 119 3.03 -18.62 2.67
N VAL A 120 2.36 -17.70 1.98
CA VAL A 120 0.99 -17.91 1.47
C VAL A 120 0.94 -19.09 0.50
N ASP A 121 1.91 -19.21 -0.42
CA ASP A 121 1.92 -20.28 -1.42
C ASP A 121 2.11 -21.66 -0.78
N ARG A 122 3.00 -21.76 0.21
CA ARG A 122 3.16 -23.00 0.99
C ARG A 122 1.90 -23.36 1.76
N LEU A 123 1.22 -22.38 2.34
CA LEU A 123 -0.05 -22.62 3.03
C LEU A 123 -1.13 -23.09 2.05
N ARG A 124 -1.21 -22.53 0.84
CA ARG A 124 -2.15 -22.97 -0.21
C ARG A 124 -1.88 -24.43 -0.63
N GLU A 125 -0.63 -24.76 -0.96
CA GLU A 125 -0.21 -26.12 -1.32
C GLU A 125 -0.58 -27.13 -0.23
N GLN A 126 -0.22 -26.83 1.02
CA GLN A 126 -0.49 -27.72 2.15
C GLN A 126 -1.98 -27.84 2.43
N ALA A 127 -2.74 -26.74 2.36
CA ALA A 127 -4.19 -26.76 2.58
C ALA A 127 -4.90 -27.65 1.54
N ALA A 128 -4.55 -27.52 0.25
CA ALA A 128 -5.11 -28.38 -0.80
C ALA A 128 -4.81 -29.86 -0.52
N ALA A 129 -3.57 -30.20 -0.17
CA ALA A 129 -3.16 -31.57 0.11
C ALA A 129 -3.82 -32.16 1.37
N GLU A 130 -3.94 -31.38 2.45
CA GLU A 130 -4.62 -31.81 3.68
C GLU A 130 -6.11 -32.03 3.43
N ILE A 131 -6.80 -31.09 2.76
CA ILE A 131 -8.23 -31.22 2.44
C ILE A 131 -8.46 -32.43 1.51
N ARG A 132 -7.60 -32.66 0.52
CA ARG A 132 -7.70 -33.87 -0.32
C ARG A 132 -7.53 -35.14 0.50
N ARG A 133 -6.57 -35.19 1.41
CA ARG A 133 -6.33 -36.36 2.27
C ARG A 133 -7.50 -36.65 3.21
N ILE A 134 -8.09 -35.61 3.78
CA ILE A 134 -9.24 -35.73 4.70
C ILE A 134 -10.49 -36.18 3.94
N THR A 135 -10.73 -35.55 2.78
CA THR A 135 -12.00 -35.71 2.06
C THR A 135 -11.98 -36.91 1.12
N GLY A 136 -10.81 -37.30 0.61
CA GLY A 136 -10.60 -38.35 -0.39
C GLY A 136 -11.11 -38.00 -1.79
N PHE A 137 -11.31 -36.72 -2.10
CA PHE A 137 -11.63 -36.27 -3.46
C PHE A 137 -10.46 -36.51 -4.42
N ASP A 138 -10.73 -36.59 -5.73
CA ASP A 138 -9.67 -36.87 -6.71
C ASP A 138 -8.78 -35.64 -6.91
N ARG A 139 -9.37 -34.44 -6.78
CA ARG A 139 -8.72 -33.14 -6.93
C ARG A 139 -9.24 -32.17 -5.87
N VAL A 140 -8.35 -31.36 -5.30
CA VAL A 140 -8.66 -30.18 -4.50
C VAL A 140 -7.87 -28.99 -5.03
N MET A 141 -8.59 -27.94 -5.41
CA MET A 141 -8.04 -26.70 -5.92
C MET A 141 -8.32 -25.56 -4.95
N ILE A 142 -7.41 -24.59 -4.88
CA ILE A 142 -7.66 -23.30 -4.23
C ILE A 142 -7.69 -22.23 -5.32
N TYR A 143 -8.74 -21.43 -5.30
CA TYR A 143 -9.00 -20.33 -6.21
C TYR A 143 -8.79 -19.00 -5.50
N ASP A 144 -8.09 -18.08 -6.15
CA ASP A 144 -8.12 -16.65 -5.82
C ASP A 144 -9.03 -15.92 -6.81
N PHE A 145 -9.85 -14.99 -6.32
CA PHE A 145 -10.65 -14.11 -7.17
C PHE A 145 -9.92 -12.80 -7.43
N HIS A 146 -9.87 -12.42 -8.71
CA HIS A 146 -9.37 -11.13 -9.17
C HIS A 146 -10.49 -10.08 -9.16
N ASP A 147 -10.12 -8.81 -9.28
CA ASP A 147 -11.06 -7.67 -9.12
C ASP A 147 -12.14 -7.60 -10.21
N ASP A 148 -11.86 -8.11 -11.41
CA ASP A 148 -12.83 -8.25 -12.50
C ASP A 148 -13.76 -9.49 -12.33
N GLY A 149 -13.57 -10.23 -11.23
CA GLY A 149 -14.35 -11.39 -10.82
C GLY A 149 -13.90 -12.72 -11.44
N HIS A 150 -12.88 -12.77 -12.30
CA HIS A 150 -12.37 -14.06 -12.76
C HIS A 150 -11.60 -14.77 -11.62
N GLY A 151 -11.49 -16.09 -11.69
CA GLY A 151 -10.76 -16.89 -10.71
C GLY A 151 -9.47 -17.44 -11.29
N GLU A 152 -8.45 -17.62 -10.46
CA GLU A 152 -7.19 -18.28 -10.82
C GLU A 152 -6.91 -19.43 -9.85
N VAL A 153 -6.48 -20.58 -10.35
CA VAL A 153 -6.09 -21.72 -9.51
C VAL A 153 -4.67 -21.52 -8.99
N VAL A 154 -4.56 -21.23 -7.70
CA VAL A 154 -3.30 -20.94 -7.00
C VAL A 154 -2.73 -22.13 -6.22
N ALA A 155 -3.49 -23.22 -6.11
CA ALA A 155 -3.01 -24.53 -5.69
C ALA A 155 -3.89 -25.64 -6.28
N ASP A 156 -3.29 -26.80 -6.58
CA ASP A 156 -3.95 -27.93 -7.25
C ASP A 156 -3.35 -29.27 -6.78
N ASP A 157 -3.90 -29.85 -5.70
CA ASP A 157 -3.55 -31.20 -5.25
C ASP A 157 -4.50 -32.22 -5.88
N ARG A 158 -3.94 -33.27 -6.50
CA ARG A 158 -4.73 -34.21 -7.32
C ARG A 158 -4.14 -35.61 -7.35
N VAL A 159 -4.95 -36.57 -7.77
CA VAL A 159 -4.47 -37.91 -8.13
C VAL A 159 -3.57 -37.85 -9.37
N PRO A 160 -2.55 -38.73 -9.51
CA PRO A 160 -1.57 -38.66 -10.59
C PRO A 160 -2.14 -38.74 -12.02
N GLU A 161 -3.33 -39.32 -12.19
CA GLU A 161 -3.97 -39.50 -13.49
C GLU A 161 -4.61 -38.23 -14.06
N LEU A 162 -4.69 -37.15 -13.28
CA LEU A 162 -5.28 -35.89 -13.68
C LEU A 162 -4.21 -34.86 -14.06
N ASP A 163 -4.44 -34.11 -15.14
CA ASP A 163 -3.58 -32.99 -15.54
C ASP A 163 -3.62 -31.84 -14.53
N SER A 164 -2.53 -31.07 -14.42
CA SER A 164 -2.54 -29.91 -13.54
C SER A 164 -3.40 -28.80 -14.08
N LEU A 165 -4.10 -28.13 -13.17
CA LEU A 165 -4.81 -26.88 -13.45
C LEU A 165 -4.18 -25.68 -12.75
N LEU A 166 -2.98 -25.83 -12.19
CA LEU A 166 -2.26 -24.75 -11.51
C LEU A 166 -1.96 -23.60 -12.49
N GLY A 167 -2.33 -22.37 -12.11
CA GLY A 167 -2.19 -21.17 -12.95
C GLY A 167 -3.29 -20.99 -14.00
N HIS A 168 -4.27 -21.90 -14.07
CA HIS A 168 -5.39 -21.72 -15.01
C HIS A 168 -6.41 -20.72 -14.49
N HIS A 169 -6.89 -19.87 -15.41
CA HIS A 169 -7.94 -18.89 -15.15
C HIS A 169 -9.33 -19.40 -15.55
N PHE A 170 -10.31 -18.99 -14.77
CA PHE A 170 -11.72 -19.32 -14.90
C PHE A 170 -12.52 -18.03 -15.09
N PRO A 171 -13.32 -17.89 -16.16
CA PRO A 171 -14.12 -16.70 -16.39
C PRO A 171 -15.06 -16.39 -15.24
N SER A 172 -15.28 -15.10 -14.96
CA SER A 172 -16.22 -14.66 -13.92
C SER A 172 -17.62 -15.22 -14.08
N SER A 173 -18.01 -15.56 -15.32
CA SER A 173 -19.29 -16.16 -15.68
C SER A 173 -19.53 -17.59 -15.19
N ASP A 174 -18.48 -18.31 -14.80
CA ASP A 174 -18.61 -19.69 -14.32
C ASP A 174 -19.24 -19.72 -12.92
N ILE A 175 -19.08 -18.64 -12.16
CA ILE A 175 -19.72 -18.42 -10.86
C ILE A 175 -20.44 -17.08 -10.90
N PRO A 176 -21.74 -17.03 -11.22
CA PRO A 176 -22.48 -15.79 -11.38
C PRO A 176 -22.61 -15.02 -10.05
N PRO A 177 -22.84 -13.69 -10.08
CA PRO A 177 -22.94 -12.84 -8.88
C PRO A 177 -23.86 -13.39 -7.79
N GLN A 178 -25.08 -13.83 -8.14
CA GLN A 178 -26.03 -14.41 -7.19
C GLN A 178 -25.50 -15.66 -6.47
N ALA A 179 -24.66 -16.46 -7.13
CA ALA A 179 -24.03 -17.63 -6.51
C ALA A 179 -22.91 -17.21 -5.56
N ARG A 180 -22.15 -16.16 -5.90
CA ARG A 180 -21.11 -15.59 -5.02
C ARG A 180 -21.71 -15.03 -3.73
N GLU A 181 -22.83 -14.32 -3.83
CA GLU A 181 -23.56 -13.85 -2.65
C GLU A 181 -23.95 -14.99 -1.72
N LEU A 182 -24.41 -16.12 -2.27
CA LEU A 182 -24.71 -17.31 -1.48
C LEU A 182 -23.47 -17.91 -0.83
N TYR A 183 -22.33 -17.92 -1.52
CA TYR A 183 -21.07 -18.41 -0.97
C TYR A 183 -20.53 -17.55 0.16
N VAL A 184 -20.87 -16.26 0.21
CA VAL A 184 -20.57 -15.40 1.36
C VAL A 184 -21.42 -15.80 2.58
N THR A 185 -22.71 -16.10 2.38
CA THR A 185 -23.62 -16.46 3.48
C THR A 185 -23.46 -17.91 3.96
N LYS A 186 -23.19 -18.84 3.05
CA LYS A 186 -23.08 -20.28 3.30
C LYS A 186 -21.72 -20.78 2.82
N VAL A 187 -20.81 -20.98 3.78
CA VAL A 187 -19.38 -21.27 3.54
C VAL A 187 -19.17 -22.60 2.82
N GLY A 188 -19.82 -23.67 3.24
CA GLY A 188 -19.70 -24.99 2.63
C GLY A 188 -20.85 -25.28 1.66
N ARG A 189 -20.53 -25.86 0.50
CA ARG A 189 -21.52 -26.38 -0.44
C ARG A 189 -21.14 -27.74 -0.99
N ALA A 190 -21.99 -28.74 -0.74
CA ALA A 190 -21.83 -30.10 -1.25
C ALA A 190 -22.80 -30.39 -2.41
N ILE A 191 -22.30 -31.04 -3.45
CA ILE A 191 -23.09 -31.64 -4.53
C ILE A 191 -22.72 -33.12 -4.58
N ALA A 192 -23.60 -33.96 -4.02
CA ALA A 192 -23.31 -35.38 -3.82
C ALA A 192 -23.31 -36.19 -5.14
N SER A 193 -24.13 -35.76 -6.10
CA SER A 193 -24.26 -36.39 -7.40
C SER A 193 -24.66 -35.38 -8.46
N THR A 194 -24.09 -35.52 -9.65
CA THR A 194 -24.55 -34.81 -10.85
C THR A 194 -25.56 -35.61 -11.66
N SER A 195 -25.77 -36.89 -11.37
CA SER A 195 -26.59 -37.80 -12.17
C SER A 195 -27.92 -38.14 -11.52
N THR A 196 -27.99 -38.11 -10.19
CA THR A 196 -29.20 -38.49 -9.46
C THR A 196 -30.25 -37.37 -9.53
N PRO A 197 -31.52 -37.69 -9.87
CA PRO A 197 -32.60 -36.69 -9.91
C PRO A 197 -32.80 -36.01 -8.56
N THR A 198 -33.16 -34.72 -8.58
CA THR A 198 -33.58 -33.98 -7.40
C THR A 198 -35.00 -34.38 -6.96
N ILE A 199 -35.31 -34.21 -5.67
CA ILE A 199 -36.62 -34.53 -5.09
C ILE A 199 -37.42 -33.22 -4.89
N PRO A 200 -38.67 -33.12 -5.39
CA PRO A 200 -39.49 -31.93 -5.20
C PRO A 200 -39.98 -31.78 -3.76
N LEU A 201 -40.17 -30.52 -3.36
CA LEU A 201 -40.89 -30.17 -2.14
C LEU A 201 -42.40 -30.15 -2.40
N LEU A 202 -43.15 -30.64 -1.43
CA LEU A 202 -44.60 -30.71 -1.43
C LEU A 202 -45.12 -29.91 -0.24
N ALA A 203 -46.17 -29.12 -0.42
CA ALA A 203 -46.80 -28.35 0.65
C ALA A 203 -48.19 -28.91 0.98
N ILE A 204 -48.65 -28.66 2.20
CA ILE A 204 -50.01 -28.97 2.64
C ILE A 204 -51.05 -28.06 1.99
N SER A 205 -50.68 -26.83 1.62
CA SER A 205 -51.49 -25.89 0.86
C SER A 205 -51.30 -26.05 -0.65
N GLU A 206 -52.34 -25.72 -1.44
CA GLU A 206 -52.27 -25.75 -2.91
C GLU A 206 -51.24 -24.76 -3.48
N GLU A 207 -50.99 -23.65 -2.78
CA GLU A 207 -49.87 -22.76 -3.06
C GLU A 207 -48.65 -23.19 -2.24
N LEU A 208 -47.60 -23.65 -2.92
CA LEU A 208 -46.31 -23.88 -2.28
C LEU A 208 -45.69 -22.52 -1.93
N ARG A 209 -45.54 -22.23 -0.63
CA ARG A 209 -44.72 -21.10 -0.20
C ARG A 209 -43.31 -21.28 -0.78
N THR A 210 -42.77 -20.24 -1.41
CA THR A 210 -41.37 -20.24 -1.86
C THR A 210 -40.47 -20.19 -0.62
N ILE A 211 -39.92 -21.34 -0.23
CA ILE A 211 -39.00 -21.44 0.91
C ILE A 211 -37.60 -21.09 0.45
N ASP A 212 -36.95 -20.16 1.16
CA ASP A 212 -35.53 -19.89 0.97
C ASP A 212 -34.69 -21.03 1.56
N LEU A 213 -34.03 -21.78 0.69
CA LEU A 213 -33.17 -22.90 1.04
C LEU A 213 -31.68 -22.50 1.10
N SER A 214 -31.35 -21.20 1.11
CA SER A 214 -29.96 -20.71 1.07
C SER A 214 -29.06 -21.33 2.13
N SER A 215 -29.60 -21.58 3.33
CA SER A 215 -28.89 -22.20 4.46
C SER A 215 -28.90 -23.73 4.45
N ALA A 216 -29.75 -24.35 3.64
CA ALA A 216 -29.97 -25.79 3.63
C ALA A 216 -28.84 -26.54 2.92
N GLU A 217 -28.35 -27.60 3.55
CA GLU A 217 -27.34 -28.50 3.00
C GLU A 217 -27.87 -29.23 1.75
N LEU A 218 -29.11 -29.70 1.82
CA LEU A 218 -29.78 -30.49 0.80
C LEU A 218 -30.36 -29.65 -0.33
N ARG A 219 -30.23 -28.32 -0.32
CA ARG A 219 -30.78 -27.45 -1.38
C ARG A 219 -30.48 -28.00 -2.78
N GLY A 220 -31.46 -27.97 -3.67
CA GLY A 220 -31.27 -28.38 -5.07
C GLY A 220 -30.20 -27.56 -5.80
N VAL A 221 -29.72 -28.13 -6.91
CA VAL A 221 -28.68 -27.53 -7.74
C VAL A 221 -29.29 -27.09 -9.07
N SER A 222 -28.85 -25.95 -9.59
CA SER A 222 -29.15 -25.52 -10.96
C SER A 222 -28.85 -26.65 -11.97
N PRO A 223 -29.79 -27.02 -12.84
CA PRO A 223 -29.54 -27.98 -13.91
C PRO A 223 -28.37 -27.57 -14.83
N TYR A 224 -28.16 -26.27 -15.03
CA TYR A 224 -27.05 -25.74 -15.80
C TYR A 224 -25.70 -26.02 -15.13
N HIS A 225 -25.62 -25.86 -13.81
CA HIS A 225 -24.42 -26.17 -13.05
C HIS A 225 -24.14 -27.68 -13.00
N LEU A 226 -25.18 -28.51 -12.86
CA LEU A 226 -25.03 -29.97 -12.96
C LEU A 226 -24.46 -30.39 -14.32
N GLN A 227 -24.95 -29.79 -15.41
CA GLN A 227 -24.42 -30.05 -16.75
C GLN A 227 -22.97 -29.55 -16.91
N TYR A 228 -22.64 -28.38 -16.34
CA TYR A 228 -21.27 -27.86 -16.31
C TYR A 228 -20.29 -28.87 -15.68
N MET A 229 -20.66 -29.40 -14.51
CA MET A 229 -19.85 -30.38 -13.78
C MET A 229 -19.67 -31.67 -14.59
N ARG A 230 -20.74 -32.18 -15.22
CA ARG A 230 -20.66 -33.36 -16.10
C ARG A 230 -19.72 -33.14 -17.28
N ASN A 231 -19.78 -31.97 -17.93
CA ASN A 231 -18.88 -31.61 -19.02
C ASN A 231 -17.40 -31.56 -18.55
N MET A 232 -17.18 -31.27 -17.27
CA MET A 232 -15.86 -31.25 -16.63
C MET A 232 -15.41 -32.63 -16.09
N GLY A 233 -16.23 -33.68 -16.27
CA GLY A 233 -15.94 -35.03 -15.76
C GLY A 233 -16.10 -35.19 -14.25
N GLN A 234 -16.92 -34.35 -13.61
CA GLN A 234 -17.14 -34.35 -12.17
C GLN A 234 -18.50 -34.96 -11.83
N ALA A 235 -18.50 -36.01 -11.01
CA ALA A 235 -19.72 -36.66 -10.51
C ALA A 235 -20.17 -36.08 -9.16
N SER A 236 -19.23 -35.57 -8.36
CA SER A 236 -19.53 -34.91 -7.08
C SER A 236 -18.51 -33.81 -6.78
N THR A 237 -18.94 -32.79 -6.03
CA THR A 237 -18.07 -31.70 -5.58
C THR A 237 -18.36 -31.28 -4.15
N PHE A 238 -17.36 -30.67 -3.54
CA PHE A 238 -17.51 -29.95 -2.28
C PHE A 238 -16.69 -28.67 -2.34
N SER A 239 -17.31 -27.52 -2.10
CA SER A 239 -16.62 -26.22 -2.09
C SER A 239 -16.69 -25.55 -0.72
N LEU A 240 -15.63 -24.82 -0.38
CA LEU A 240 -15.50 -24.04 0.84
C LEU A 240 -15.12 -22.61 0.47
N SER A 241 -15.93 -21.64 0.84
CA SER A 241 -15.66 -20.23 0.62
C SER A 241 -14.52 -19.73 1.51
N LEU A 242 -13.62 -18.91 0.94
CA LEU A 242 -12.65 -18.14 1.71
C LEU A 242 -13.17 -16.70 1.76
N VAL A 243 -13.69 -16.30 2.92
CA VAL A 243 -14.38 -15.02 3.12
C VAL A 243 -13.58 -14.15 4.08
N GLU A 244 -13.19 -12.96 3.62
CA GLU A 244 -12.44 -11.96 4.38
C GLU A 244 -13.25 -10.66 4.39
N GLU A 245 -13.56 -10.13 5.58
CA GLU A 245 -14.35 -8.91 5.77
C GLU A 245 -15.68 -8.86 4.99
N GLY A 246 -16.37 -10.01 4.89
CA GLY A 246 -17.63 -10.14 4.16
C GLY A 246 -17.49 -10.21 2.63
N ARG A 247 -16.26 -10.25 2.10
CA ARG A 247 -15.96 -10.43 0.68
C ARG A 247 -15.45 -11.85 0.41
N LEU A 248 -15.94 -12.46 -0.66
CA LEU A 248 -15.42 -13.73 -1.16
C LEU A 248 -14.07 -13.49 -1.85
N VAL A 249 -12.96 -13.77 -1.16
CA VAL A 249 -11.60 -13.54 -1.68
C VAL A 249 -11.02 -14.75 -2.40
N GLY A 250 -11.58 -15.92 -2.14
CA GLY A 250 -11.19 -17.17 -2.78
C GLY A 250 -12.14 -18.32 -2.47
N MET A 251 -11.80 -19.51 -2.94
CA MET A 251 -12.61 -20.70 -2.69
C MET A 251 -11.76 -21.97 -2.79
N VAL A 252 -11.97 -22.92 -1.89
CA VAL A 252 -11.47 -24.30 -2.07
C VAL A 252 -12.53 -25.09 -2.82
N THR A 253 -12.14 -25.82 -3.87
CA THR A 253 -13.06 -26.68 -4.63
C THR A 253 -12.50 -28.09 -4.70
N CYS A 254 -13.29 -29.05 -4.23
CA CYS A 254 -13.01 -30.47 -4.29
C CYS A 254 -13.85 -31.09 -5.42
N ALA A 255 -13.25 -31.95 -6.24
CA ALA A 255 -13.91 -32.63 -7.35
C ALA A 255 -13.57 -34.12 -7.41
N HIS A 256 -14.56 -34.96 -7.67
CA HIS A 256 -14.42 -36.42 -7.73
C HIS A 256 -15.12 -36.98 -8.97
N ARG A 257 -14.53 -38.02 -9.57
CA ARG A 257 -15.06 -38.65 -10.80
C ARG A 257 -16.23 -39.59 -10.53
N THR A 258 -16.40 -40.04 -9.29
CA THR A 258 -17.54 -40.84 -8.83
C THR A 258 -18.35 -40.08 -7.76
N GLU A 259 -19.55 -40.56 -7.46
CA GLU A 259 -20.35 -40.01 -6.37
C GLU A 259 -19.62 -40.18 -5.05
N ARG A 260 -19.57 -39.11 -4.27
CA ARG A 260 -18.91 -39.08 -2.97
C ARG A 260 -19.69 -38.18 -2.03
N ARG A 261 -20.05 -38.73 -0.87
CA ARG A 261 -20.75 -38.01 0.19
C ARG A 261 -19.82 -37.79 1.37
N LEU A 262 -19.89 -36.60 1.96
CA LEU A 262 -19.18 -36.27 3.17
C LEU A 262 -20.17 -36.22 4.35
N PRO A 263 -19.88 -36.88 5.48
CA PRO A 263 -20.67 -36.73 6.69
C PRO A 263 -20.85 -35.25 7.08
N VAL A 264 -22.02 -34.89 7.63
CA VAL A 264 -22.36 -33.51 7.97
C VAL A 264 -21.30 -32.89 8.89
N LEU A 265 -20.93 -33.62 9.95
CA LEU A 265 -19.92 -33.19 10.91
C LEU A 265 -18.55 -32.94 10.27
N LEU A 266 -18.18 -33.72 9.27
CA LEU A 266 -16.93 -33.51 8.54
C LEU A 266 -17.00 -32.23 7.70
N ARG A 267 -18.13 -31.96 7.03
CA ARG A 267 -18.35 -30.70 6.31
C ARG A 267 -18.22 -29.50 7.23
N ARG A 268 -18.82 -29.53 8.43
CA ARG A 268 -18.69 -28.46 9.43
C ARG A 268 -17.26 -28.27 9.92
N ALA A 269 -16.54 -29.36 10.19
CA ALA A 269 -15.13 -29.28 10.56
C ALA A 269 -14.26 -28.66 9.44
N LEU A 270 -14.57 -28.96 8.17
CA LEU A 270 -13.91 -28.36 7.01
C LEU A 270 -14.28 -26.88 6.81
N GLU A 271 -15.51 -26.46 7.14
CA GLU A 271 -15.90 -25.04 7.17
C GLU A 271 -15.04 -24.27 8.20
N VAL A 272 -14.82 -24.83 9.39
CA VAL A 272 -13.91 -24.25 10.40
C VAL A 272 -12.47 -24.20 9.91
N LEU A 273 -11.99 -25.27 9.25
CA LEU A 273 -10.66 -25.30 8.65
C LEU A 273 -10.49 -24.20 7.59
N ALA A 274 -11.49 -23.99 6.74
CA ALA A 274 -11.46 -22.94 5.72
C ALA A 274 -11.42 -21.53 6.33
N ALA A 275 -12.19 -21.30 7.41
CA ALA A 275 -12.12 -20.03 8.16
C ALA A 275 -10.72 -19.80 8.74
N GLN A 276 -10.12 -20.84 9.35
CA GLN A 276 -8.75 -20.76 9.88
C GLN A 276 -7.71 -20.47 8.79
N ILE A 277 -7.80 -21.16 7.64
CA ILE A 277 -6.91 -20.93 6.49
C ILE A 277 -7.04 -19.48 6.01
N THR A 278 -8.28 -18.97 5.90
CA THR A 278 -8.54 -17.58 5.49
C THR A 278 -7.91 -16.58 6.45
N MET A 279 -8.05 -16.78 7.77
CA MET A 279 -7.42 -15.94 8.78
C MET A 279 -5.88 -15.97 8.70
N GLN A 280 -5.29 -17.13 8.42
CA GLN A 280 -3.84 -17.24 8.24
C GLN A 280 -3.35 -16.55 6.97
N PHE A 281 -4.08 -16.63 5.86
CA PHE A 281 -3.78 -15.85 4.65
C PHE A 281 -3.78 -14.35 4.94
N ALA A 282 -4.82 -13.85 5.59
CA ALA A 282 -4.92 -12.44 5.99
C ALA A 282 -3.73 -12.02 6.86
N SER A 283 -3.40 -12.81 7.89
CA SER A 283 -2.28 -12.54 8.78
C SER A 283 -0.93 -12.54 8.05
N MET A 284 -0.67 -13.50 7.17
CA MET A 284 0.58 -13.58 6.41
C MET A 284 0.72 -12.42 5.41
N ARG A 285 -0.37 -12.05 4.72
CA ARG A 285 -0.41 -10.89 3.81
C ARG A 285 -0.12 -9.60 4.57
N GLU A 286 -0.69 -9.42 5.76
CA GLU A 286 -0.45 -8.24 6.59
C GLU A 286 1.00 -8.19 7.11
N ILE A 287 1.56 -9.32 7.55
CA ILE A 287 2.98 -9.39 7.96
C ILE A 287 3.90 -9.05 6.78
N ALA A 288 3.61 -9.56 5.58
CA ALA A 288 4.37 -9.24 4.38
C ALA A 288 4.28 -7.74 4.04
N ARG A 289 3.08 -7.15 4.14
CA ARG A 289 2.85 -5.71 3.94
C ARG A 289 3.65 -4.86 4.93
N LEU A 290 3.61 -5.20 6.22
CA LEU A 290 4.36 -4.46 7.25
C LEU A 290 5.88 -4.56 7.04
N ARG A 291 6.39 -5.73 6.66
CA ARG A 291 7.82 -5.90 6.31
C ARG A 291 8.20 -5.05 5.10
N HIS A 292 7.37 -5.04 4.06
CA HIS A 292 7.55 -4.20 2.88
C HIS A 292 7.64 -2.71 3.26
N LEU A 293 6.73 -2.22 4.09
CA LEU A 293 6.74 -0.81 4.54
C LEU A 293 8.03 -0.43 5.29
N VAL A 294 8.57 -1.33 6.11
CA VAL A 294 9.84 -1.10 6.83
C VAL A 294 11.02 -1.06 5.85
N ASP A 295 11.13 -2.05 4.95
CA ASP A 295 12.20 -2.12 3.93
C ASP A 295 12.16 -0.90 3.01
N MET A 296 10.97 -0.51 2.53
CA MET A 296 10.82 0.66 1.67
C MET A 296 11.19 1.97 2.37
N ARG A 297 10.89 2.10 3.66
CA ARG A 297 11.30 3.27 4.44
C ARG A 297 12.83 3.36 4.58
N GLU A 298 13.50 2.25 4.82
CA GLU A 298 14.98 2.20 4.87
C GLU A 298 15.57 2.62 3.52
N ARG A 299 15.08 2.03 2.42
CA ARG A 299 15.52 2.37 1.06
C ARG A 299 15.27 3.83 0.69
N ARG A 300 14.12 4.41 1.06
CA ARG A 300 13.85 5.84 0.85
C ARG A 300 14.83 6.73 1.60
N THR A 301 15.13 6.38 2.85
CA THR A 301 16.11 7.12 3.66
C THR A 301 17.49 7.12 3.00
N GLU A 302 17.94 5.96 2.50
CA GLU A 302 19.21 5.83 1.78
C GLU A 302 19.22 6.62 0.45
N LEU A 303 18.12 6.62 -0.29
CA LEU A 303 17.95 7.36 -1.55
C LEU A 303 17.98 8.87 -1.34
N LEU A 304 17.34 9.38 -0.28
CA LEU A 304 17.18 10.81 -0.04
C LEU A 304 18.39 11.43 0.69
N ALA A 305 19.21 10.64 1.39
CA ALA A 305 20.35 11.15 2.14
C ALA A 305 21.36 11.97 1.31
N PRO A 306 21.75 11.58 0.07
CA PRO A 306 22.67 12.36 -0.76
C PRO A 306 22.14 13.73 -1.19
N LEU A 307 20.82 13.96 -1.14
CA LEU A 307 20.20 15.19 -1.64
C LEU A 307 20.57 16.43 -0.81
N TYR A 308 20.93 16.26 0.46
CA TYR A 308 21.36 17.38 1.30
C TYR A 308 22.68 18.01 0.82
N ALA A 309 23.53 17.23 0.14
CA ALA A 309 24.85 17.68 -0.31
C ALA A 309 24.95 17.88 -1.84
N SER A 310 23.89 17.58 -2.61
CA SER A 310 23.90 17.69 -4.07
C SER A 310 23.19 18.95 -4.55
N ASP A 311 23.78 19.63 -5.54
CA ASP A 311 23.14 20.73 -6.26
C ASP A 311 22.35 20.25 -7.49
N ASP A 312 22.68 19.08 -8.03
CA ASP A 312 21.91 18.40 -9.10
C ASP A 312 21.07 17.28 -8.47
N ILE A 313 19.89 17.65 -7.96
CA ILE A 313 18.95 16.72 -7.31
C ILE A 313 18.51 15.61 -8.27
N PRO A 314 18.07 15.88 -9.52
CA PRO A 314 17.73 14.82 -10.46
C PRO A 314 18.87 13.81 -10.68
N SER A 315 20.12 14.25 -10.82
CA SER A 315 21.25 13.32 -10.99
C SER A 315 21.51 12.47 -9.74
N ALA A 316 21.36 13.05 -8.54
CA ALA A 316 21.56 12.31 -7.28
C ALA A 316 20.52 11.19 -7.10
N LEU A 317 19.28 11.41 -7.52
CA LEU A 317 18.21 10.41 -7.53
C LEU A 317 18.43 9.25 -8.53
N LEU A 318 19.24 9.48 -9.57
CA LEU A 318 19.46 8.50 -10.65
C LEU A 318 20.84 7.81 -10.61
N ARG A 319 21.83 8.38 -9.93
CA ARG A 319 23.23 7.90 -9.94
C ARG A 319 23.81 7.63 -8.55
N GLY A 320 23.00 7.79 -7.50
CA GLY A 320 23.40 7.49 -6.14
C GLY A 320 23.64 6.00 -5.88
N PRO A 321 24.09 5.63 -4.67
CA PRO A 321 24.22 4.22 -4.26
C PRO A 321 22.88 3.48 -4.23
N ARG A 322 21.78 4.23 -4.11
CA ARG A 322 20.41 3.83 -4.39
C ARG A 322 19.85 4.80 -5.40
N THR A 323 19.00 4.30 -6.28
CA THR A 323 18.32 5.06 -7.32
C THR A 323 16.80 4.96 -7.15
N VAL A 324 16.05 5.87 -7.78
CA VAL A 324 14.58 5.81 -7.79
C VAL A 324 14.06 4.50 -8.40
N LEU A 325 14.79 3.87 -9.31
CA LEU A 325 14.40 2.59 -9.92
C LEU A 325 14.55 1.40 -8.96
N ASP A 326 15.40 1.50 -7.93
CA ASP A 326 15.52 0.46 -6.88
C ASP A 326 14.30 0.44 -5.93
N LEU A 327 13.52 1.53 -5.91
CA LEU A 327 12.29 1.68 -5.15
C LEU A 327 11.05 1.51 -6.02
N VAL A 328 11.13 2.01 -7.26
CA VAL A 328 10.04 1.98 -8.24
C VAL A 328 10.56 1.26 -9.49
N PRO A 329 10.52 -0.09 -9.50
CA PRO A 329 11.00 -0.87 -10.64
C PRO A 329 10.23 -0.50 -11.91
N ALA A 330 10.96 -0.01 -12.91
CA ALA A 330 10.44 0.42 -14.21
C ALA A 330 11.56 0.31 -15.24
N ASP A 331 11.21 0.28 -16.52
CA ASP A 331 12.18 0.17 -17.62
C ASP A 331 12.91 1.50 -17.85
N GLY A 332 12.23 2.62 -17.57
CA GLY A 332 12.83 3.95 -17.60
C GLY A 332 12.17 4.92 -16.64
N VAL A 333 12.88 6.02 -16.34
CA VAL A 333 12.39 7.10 -15.49
C VAL A 333 12.88 8.47 -15.96
N LEU A 334 12.00 9.46 -15.90
CA LEU A 334 12.29 10.89 -16.00
C LEU A 334 12.12 11.52 -14.61
N VAL A 335 13.12 12.27 -14.17
CA VAL A 335 13.08 13.10 -12.96
C VAL A 335 13.21 14.55 -13.39
N ARG A 336 12.18 15.35 -13.11
CA ARG A 336 12.15 16.80 -13.36
C ARG A 336 11.98 17.53 -12.04
N ILE A 337 13.01 18.27 -11.61
CA ILE A 337 13.00 19.02 -10.34
C ILE A 337 13.74 20.34 -10.55
N GLY A 338 13.14 21.46 -10.14
CA GLY A 338 13.78 22.78 -10.16
C GLY A 338 14.22 23.21 -11.56
N GLY A 339 13.40 22.91 -12.58
CA GLY A 339 13.69 23.19 -13.99
C GLY A 339 14.76 22.29 -14.62
N THR A 340 15.34 21.36 -13.86
CA THR A 340 16.33 20.40 -14.36
C THR A 340 15.67 19.06 -14.63
N SER A 341 15.87 18.51 -15.83
CA SER A 341 15.40 17.16 -16.19
C SER A 341 16.58 16.19 -16.37
N ARG A 342 16.44 14.97 -15.84
CA ARG A 342 17.36 13.85 -16.06
C ARG A 342 16.57 12.57 -16.30
N VAL A 343 17.14 11.68 -17.11
CA VAL A 343 16.53 10.39 -17.46
C VAL A 343 17.52 9.25 -17.26
N THR A 344 17.00 8.05 -17.05
CA THR A 344 17.75 6.80 -17.12
C THR A 344 16.83 5.66 -17.55
N GLY A 345 17.40 4.62 -18.17
CA GLY A 345 16.64 3.50 -18.74
C GLY A 345 15.93 3.85 -20.05
N ASP A 346 14.91 3.06 -20.38
CA ASP A 346 14.12 3.17 -21.60
C ASP A 346 13.06 4.28 -21.46
N VAL A 347 13.45 5.49 -21.86
CA VAL A 347 12.60 6.68 -21.78
C VAL A 347 12.27 7.18 -23.19
N PRO A 348 10.98 7.43 -23.51
CA PRO A 348 10.59 8.03 -24.78
C PRO A 348 11.23 9.41 -25.02
N LEU A 349 11.03 9.95 -26.23
CA LEU A 349 11.53 11.29 -26.57
C LEU A 349 10.99 12.33 -25.59
N LEU A 350 11.89 13.13 -25.00
CA LEU A 350 11.56 14.11 -23.97
C LEU A 350 10.52 15.16 -24.42
N GLU A 351 10.49 15.49 -25.70
CA GLU A 351 9.49 16.39 -26.27
C GLU A 351 8.08 15.80 -26.17
N ASP A 352 7.92 14.52 -26.51
CA ASP A 352 6.64 13.81 -26.44
C ASP A 352 6.20 13.59 -24.99
N VAL A 353 7.13 13.26 -24.09
CA VAL A 353 6.86 13.18 -22.65
C VAL A 353 6.38 14.53 -22.11
N THR A 354 7.02 15.62 -22.52
CA THR A 354 6.62 16.97 -22.08
C THR A 354 5.20 17.31 -22.54
N ARG A 355 4.85 17.00 -23.80
CA ARG A 355 3.47 17.18 -24.30
C ARG A 355 2.44 16.38 -23.50
N VAL A 356 2.76 15.14 -23.12
CA VAL A 356 1.88 14.32 -22.27
C VAL A 356 1.70 14.96 -20.89
N LEU A 357 2.78 15.48 -20.28
CA LEU A 357 2.71 16.16 -18.98
C LEU A 357 1.90 17.46 -19.05
N ASP A 358 2.04 18.24 -20.12
CA ASP A 358 1.25 19.45 -20.34
C ASP A 358 -0.25 19.13 -20.47
N LEU A 359 -0.60 18.03 -21.15
CA LEU A 359 -1.97 17.55 -21.27
C LEU A 359 -2.54 17.00 -19.95
N LEU A 360 -1.69 16.48 -19.07
CA LEU A 360 -2.08 16.03 -17.73
C LEU A 360 -2.31 17.19 -16.76
N GLY A 361 -1.65 18.34 -16.97
CA GLY A 361 -1.85 19.55 -16.16
C GLY A 361 -1.44 19.39 -14.69
N GLY A 362 -0.45 18.54 -14.40
CA GLY A 362 0.06 18.31 -13.05
C GLY A 362 -0.70 17.27 -12.22
N GLU A 363 -1.69 16.57 -12.79
CA GLU A 363 -2.41 15.51 -12.10
C GLU A 363 -1.62 14.17 -12.07
N PRO A 364 -1.73 13.37 -10.99
CA PRO A 364 -1.15 12.03 -10.95
C PRO A 364 -1.85 11.12 -11.96
N PHE A 365 -1.08 10.25 -12.60
CA PHE A 365 -1.59 9.32 -13.61
C PHE A 365 -0.98 7.93 -13.45
N VAL A 366 -1.79 6.89 -13.63
CA VAL A 366 -1.34 5.49 -13.60
C VAL A 366 -2.07 4.73 -14.71
N SER A 367 -1.31 4.03 -15.54
CA SER A 367 -1.84 3.09 -16.52
C SER A 367 -0.89 1.90 -16.67
N GLU A 368 -1.47 0.71 -16.83
CA GLU A 368 -0.75 -0.52 -17.14
C GLU A 368 -0.93 -0.94 -18.61
N GLY A 369 -1.82 -0.26 -19.33
CA GLY A 369 -2.14 -0.51 -20.74
C GLY A 369 -2.52 0.82 -21.42
N LEU A 370 -1.51 1.65 -21.68
CA LEU A 370 -1.66 3.04 -22.09
C LEU A 370 -2.51 3.20 -23.36
N GLU A 371 -2.40 2.27 -24.31
CA GLU A 371 -3.18 2.29 -25.55
C GLU A 371 -4.68 2.17 -25.30
N ALA A 372 -5.09 1.35 -24.32
CA ALA A 372 -6.49 1.18 -23.96
C ALA A 372 -7.01 2.33 -23.10
N ASP A 373 -6.21 2.80 -22.15
CA ASP A 373 -6.62 3.80 -21.15
C ASP A 373 -6.60 5.24 -21.71
N ARG A 374 -5.55 5.58 -22.48
CA ARG A 374 -5.32 6.90 -23.10
C ARG A 374 -4.70 6.76 -24.50
N PRO A 375 -5.51 6.44 -25.53
CA PRO A 375 -5.02 6.28 -26.91
C PRO A 375 -4.30 7.52 -27.46
N ASP A 376 -4.66 8.70 -26.97
CA ASP A 376 -4.02 9.97 -27.31
C ASP A 376 -2.58 10.06 -26.77
N PHE A 377 -2.33 9.52 -25.56
CA PHE A 377 -0.99 9.44 -24.98
C PHE A 377 -0.15 8.33 -25.65
N ALA A 378 -0.76 7.18 -25.93
CA ALA A 378 -0.07 6.08 -26.60
C ALA A 378 0.45 6.46 -28.00
N ARG A 379 -0.23 7.37 -28.73
CA ARG A 379 0.29 7.90 -30.01
C ARG A 379 1.56 8.72 -29.85
N LEU A 380 1.73 9.40 -28.72
CA LEU A 380 2.92 10.18 -28.40
C LEU A 380 4.04 9.27 -27.83
N LEU A 381 3.66 8.19 -27.13
CA LEU A 381 4.57 7.27 -26.45
C LEU A 381 4.38 5.82 -26.96
N PRO A 382 4.72 5.51 -28.23
CA PRO A 382 4.32 4.25 -28.89
C PRO A 382 4.96 2.99 -28.31
N GLU A 383 6.08 3.10 -27.60
CA GLU A 383 6.79 1.97 -26.97
C GLU A 383 6.45 1.81 -25.48
N THR A 384 5.56 2.66 -24.94
CA THR A 384 5.16 2.66 -23.53
C THR A 384 3.82 1.96 -23.35
N ALA A 385 3.82 0.81 -22.68
CA ALA A 385 2.60 0.13 -22.29
C ALA A 385 2.13 0.53 -20.89
N GLY A 386 3.04 0.85 -19.98
CA GLY A 386 2.75 1.32 -18.62
C GLY A 386 3.33 2.71 -18.35
N LEU A 387 2.52 3.58 -17.73
CA LEU A 387 2.92 4.94 -17.38
C LEU A 387 2.50 5.26 -15.94
N LEU A 388 3.44 5.73 -15.12
CA LEU A 388 3.19 6.20 -13.76
C LEU A 388 3.76 7.61 -13.60
N VAL A 389 2.90 8.59 -13.31
CA VAL A 389 3.24 9.99 -13.11
C VAL A 389 2.97 10.37 -11.65
N VAL A 390 4.01 10.83 -10.98
CA VAL A 390 3.97 11.33 -9.60
C VAL A 390 4.33 12.83 -9.62
N PRO A 391 3.33 13.73 -9.57
CA PRO A 391 3.58 15.16 -9.46
C PRO A 391 4.15 15.50 -8.08
N LEU A 392 4.95 16.57 -8.03
CA LEU A 392 5.50 17.14 -6.80
C LEU A 392 4.97 18.59 -6.64
N ALA A 393 5.13 19.18 -5.47
CA ALA A 393 4.58 20.49 -5.14
C ALA A 393 5.11 21.68 -5.99
N GLY A 394 6.23 21.51 -6.71
CA GLY A 394 6.71 22.50 -7.68
C GLY A 394 5.86 22.47 -8.96
N ALA A 395 5.56 23.64 -9.54
CA ALA A 395 4.62 23.77 -10.67
C ALA A 395 4.90 22.81 -11.86
N ASP A 396 6.16 22.43 -12.07
CA ASP A 396 6.60 21.50 -13.13
C ASP A 396 7.39 20.29 -12.58
N ASP A 397 7.48 20.12 -11.26
CA ASP A 397 8.30 19.10 -10.64
C ASP A 397 7.56 17.75 -10.67
N THR A 398 8.18 16.71 -11.21
CA THR A 398 7.53 15.41 -11.40
C THR A 398 8.52 14.24 -11.53
N LEU A 399 8.07 13.06 -11.11
CA LEU A 399 8.69 11.78 -11.41
C LEU A 399 7.79 11.03 -12.40
N VAL A 400 8.36 10.55 -13.51
CA VAL A 400 7.62 9.79 -14.53
C VAL A 400 8.33 8.47 -14.79
N PHE A 401 7.61 7.37 -14.60
CA PHE A 401 8.12 6.02 -14.79
C PHE A 401 7.44 5.35 -15.98
N PHE A 402 8.22 4.61 -16.76
CA PHE A 402 7.82 3.97 -18.00
C PHE A 402 8.03 2.46 -17.92
N ARG A 403 7.05 1.70 -18.40
CA ARG A 403 7.17 0.27 -18.63
C ARG A 403 6.81 -0.08 -20.07
N GLY A 404 7.62 -0.93 -20.69
CA GLY A 404 7.37 -1.53 -21.99
C GLY A 404 6.27 -2.59 -21.94
N GLU A 405 5.89 -3.09 -23.10
CA GLU A 405 4.94 -4.19 -23.21
C GLU A 405 5.55 -5.51 -22.73
N VAL A 406 4.83 -6.21 -21.87
CA VAL A 406 5.12 -7.59 -21.48
C VAL A 406 3.94 -8.45 -21.91
N ALA A 407 4.12 -9.19 -23.00
CA ALA A 407 3.12 -10.14 -23.47
C ALA A 407 2.92 -11.23 -22.42
N ARG A 408 1.72 -11.28 -21.83
CA ARG A 408 1.36 -12.29 -20.83
C ARG A 408 0.54 -13.39 -21.47
N GLU A 409 1.04 -14.62 -21.36
CA GLU A 409 0.28 -15.81 -21.73
C GLU A 409 -0.59 -16.21 -20.54
N ILE A 410 -1.90 -16.10 -20.72
CA ILE A 410 -2.89 -16.52 -19.73
C ILE A 410 -3.48 -17.83 -20.19
N SER A 411 -3.29 -18.88 -19.38
CA SER A 411 -3.90 -20.19 -19.60
C SER A 411 -5.32 -20.17 -19.07
N TRP A 412 -6.31 -20.19 -19.95
CA TRP A 412 -7.72 -20.33 -19.59
C TRP A 412 -8.15 -21.79 -19.64
N LEU A 413 -9.06 -22.17 -18.74
CA LEU A 413 -9.68 -23.48 -18.81
C LEU A 413 -10.89 -23.47 -19.75
N GLY A 414 -10.64 -23.85 -21.01
CA GLY A 414 -11.58 -23.71 -22.12
C GLY A 414 -11.56 -22.30 -22.72
N ASP A 415 -11.88 -22.20 -24.01
CA ASP A 415 -12.01 -20.91 -24.69
C ASP A 415 -13.10 -20.05 -23.99
N PRO A 416 -12.77 -18.84 -23.49
CA PRO A 416 -13.72 -17.95 -22.85
C PRO A 416 -14.73 -17.32 -23.84
N GLY A 417 -14.50 -17.42 -25.14
CA GLY A 417 -15.32 -16.90 -26.23
C GLY A 417 -16.73 -17.51 -26.35
N THR A 418 -17.49 -17.01 -27.33
CA THR A 418 -18.89 -17.43 -27.55
C THR A 418 -19.03 -18.80 -28.20
N ASP A 419 -17.99 -19.27 -28.90
CA ASP A 419 -18.09 -20.41 -29.82
C ASP A 419 -17.99 -21.77 -29.10
N ASN A 420 -17.60 -21.79 -27.83
CA ASN A 420 -17.52 -23.01 -27.00
C ASN A 420 -18.85 -23.35 -26.29
N ARG A 421 -19.98 -22.78 -26.74
CA ARG A 421 -21.31 -22.96 -26.13
C ARG A 421 -22.42 -23.18 -27.17
N PRO A 422 -23.30 -24.18 -26.99
CA PRO A 422 -24.45 -24.41 -27.88
C PRO A 422 -25.53 -23.31 -27.80
N SER A 423 -25.66 -22.64 -26.66
CA SER A 423 -26.61 -21.55 -26.43
C SER A 423 -26.10 -20.59 -25.35
N GLN A 424 -26.72 -19.40 -25.20
CA GLN A 424 -26.27 -18.36 -24.25
C GLN A 424 -26.30 -18.79 -22.76
N LEU A 425 -27.20 -19.72 -22.40
CA LEU A 425 -27.35 -20.25 -21.04
C LEU A 425 -26.64 -21.60 -20.83
N SER A 426 -26.19 -22.25 -21.90
CA SER A 426 -25.52 -23.56 -21.78
C SER A 426 -24.12 -23.41 -21.19
N PRO A 427 -23.69 -24.35 -20.31
CA PRO A 427 -22.31 -24.40 -19.88
C PRO A 427 -21.38 -24.72 -21.07
N ARG A 428 -20.09 -24.39 -20.92
CA ARG A 428 -19.08 -24.70 -21.95
C ARG A 428 -18.95 -26.20 -22.17
N THR A 429 -18.65 -26.57 -23.41
CA THR A 429 -18.53 -27.99 -23.82
C THR A 429 -17.09 -28.50 -23.73
N SER A 430 -16.11 -27.63 -23.91
CA SER A 430 -14.69 -27.95 -23.76
C SER A 430 -14.05 -27.22 -22.58
N PHE A 431 -13.23 -27.97 -21.85
CA PHE A 431 -12.35 -27.51 -20.77
C PHE A 431 -10.87 -27.74 -21.12
N ALA A 432 -10.55 -27.93 -22.41
CA ALA A 432 -9.16 -28.01 -22.84
C ALA A 432 -8.44 -26.68 -22.56
N THR A 433 -7.16 -26.73 -22.19
CA THR A 433 -6.36 -25.53 -21.95
C THR A 433 -6.33 -24.67 -23.21
N TRP A 434 -6.76 -23.42 -23.09
CA TRP A 434 -6.70 -22.42 -24.14
C TRP A 434 -5.74 -21.32 -23.70
N HIS A 435 -4.71 -21.06 -24.51
CA HIS A 435 -3.74 -20.01 -24.22
C HIS A 435 -4.20 -18.72 -24.90
N GLY A 436 -4.42 -17.68 -24.11
CA GLY A 436 -4.68 -16.33 -24.59
C GLY A 436 -3.46 -15.46 -24.35
N THR A 437 -2.95 -14.79 -25.38
CA THR A 437 -1.93 -13.77 -25.19
C THR A 437 -2.59 -12.42 -24.95
N VAL A 438 -2.37 -11.82 -23.78
CA VAL A 438 -2.71 -10.42 -23.53
C VAL A 438 -1.54 -9.56 -24.00
N ARG A 439 -1.82 -8.68 -24.96
CA ARG A 439 -0.88 -7.71 -25.54
C ARG A 439 -1.26 -6.28 -25.15
N GLY A 440 -0.34 -5.34 -25.38
CA GLY A 440 -0.51 -3.92 -25.10
C GLY A 440 -0.58 -3.59 -23.61
N ARG A 441 0.00 -4.44 -22.74
CA ARG A 441 0.06 -4.22 -21.29
C ARG A 441 1.48 -4.40 -20.78
N SER A 442 1.82 -3.61 -19.77
CA SER A 442 3.06 -3.73 -18.99
C SER A 442 2.91 -4.72 -17.83
N GLU A 443 3.97 -4.94 -17.05
CA GLU A 443 3.83 -5.53 -15.72
C GLU A 443 2.94 -4.66 -14.82
N PRO A 444 2.11 -5.25 -13.92
CA PRO A 444 1.26 -4.48 -13.02
C PRO A 444 2.06 -3.59 -12.07
N TRP A 445 1.60 -2.36 -11.82
CA TRP A 445 2.29 -1.47 -10.89
C TRP A 445 2.12 -1.93 -9.44
N GLY A 446 0.98 -2.53 -9.09
CA GLY A 446 0.75 -3.11 -7.76
C GLY A 446 1.03 -2.12 -6.61
N THR A 447 1.75 -2.57 -5.58
CA THR A 447 2.10 -1.75 -4.40
C THR A 447 3.07 -0.60 -4.73
N VAL A 448 3.79 -0.69 -5.85
CA VAL A 448 4.81 0.29 -6.26
C VAL A 448 4.21 1.68 -6.50
N VAL A 449 2.94 1.77 -6.89
CA VAL A 449 2.24 3.08 -7.04
C VAL A 449 2.25 3.85 -5.73
N GLN A 450 1.95 3.16 -4.62
CA GLN A 450 1.92 3.78 -3.30
C GLN A 450 3.33 4.14 -2.83
N ASP A 451 4.30 3.27 -3.08
CA ASP A 451 5.71 3.52 -2.77
C ASP A 451 6.26 4.76 -3.50
N ALA A 452 5.90 4.92 -4.78
CA ALA A 452 6.29 6.07 -5.60
C ALA A 452 5.66 7.38 -5.11
N ARG A 453 4.38 7.34 -4.69
CA ARG A 453 3.69 8.50 -4.12
C ARG A 453 4.28 8.91 -2.77
N GLU A 454 4.58 7.95 -1.91
CA GLU A 454 5.24 8.21 -0.63
C GLU A 454 6.65 8.79 -0.82
N LEU A 455 7.41 8.26 -1.79
CA LEU A 455 8.69 8.85 -2.19
C LEU A 455 8.53 10.30 -2.64
N GLY A 456 7.54 10.59 -3.49
CA GLY A 456 7.24 11.95 -3.93
C GLY A 456 6.99 12.90 -2.75
N HIS A 457 6.16 12.49 -1.79
CA HIS A 457 5.87 13.28 -0.61
C HIS A 457 7.11 13.50 0.29
N GLU A 458 7.91 12.46 0.54
CA GLU A 458 9.14 12.60 1.32
C GLU A 458 10.16 13.50 0.63
N LEU A 459 10.26 13.41 -0.70
CA LEU A 459 11.11 14.26 -1.53
C LEU A 459 10.69 15.73 -1.42
N GLU A 460 9.39 16.06 -1.48
CA GLU A 460 8.90 17.42 -1.26
C GLU A 460 9.33 17.98 0.09
N ILE A 461 9.23 17.18 1.16
CA ILE A 461 9.66 17.60 2.50
C ILE A 461 11.16 17.90 2.52
N VAL A 462 11.98 17.06 1.88
CA VAL A 462 13.43 17.27 1.79
C VAL A 462 13.76 18.53 0.99
N LEU A 463 13.12 18.72 -0.17
CA LEU A 463 13.29 19.90 -1.01
C LEU A 463 12.87 21.19 -0.31
N TYR A 464 11.72 21.16 0.38
CA TYR A 464 11.24 22.28 1.17
C TYR A 464 12.22 22.64 2.30
N ARG A 465 12.72 21.65 3.04
CA ARG A 465 13.72 21.87 4.10
C ARG A 465 15.03 22.44 3.56
N ARG A 466 15.49 21.95 2.40
CA ARG A 466 16.70 22.48 1.74
C ARG A 466 16.48 23.94 1.31
N ALA A 467 15.33 24.26 0.71
CA ALA A 467 14.99 25.63 0.34
C ALA A 467 14.91 26.55 1.57
N GLN A 468 14.30 26.10 2.66
CA GLN A 468 14.24 26.84 3.93
C GLN A 468 15.64 27.06 4.53
N ALA A 469 16.49 26.04 4.54
CA ALA A 469 17.86 26.15 5.04
C ALA A 469 18.68 27.15 4.20
N HIS A 470 18.54 27.11 2.88
CA HIS A 470 19.20 28.06 1.98
C HIS A 470 18.70 29.50 2.18
N LEU A 471 17.38 29.70 2.29
CA LEU A 471 16.82 31.02 2.59
C LEU A 471 17.26 31.55 3.97
N ALA A 472 17.33 30.67 4.98
CA ALA A 472 17.84 31.02 6.29
C ALA A 472 19.32 31.42 6.22
N GLU A 473 20.15 30.70 5.46
CA GLU A 473 21.55 31.05 5.25
C GLU A 473 21.70 32.43 4.59
N LEU A 474 20.95 32.70 3.52
CA LEU A 474 20.96 34.01 2.85
C LEU A 474 20.50 35.14 3.81
N ALA A 475 19.52 34.86 4.67
CA ALA A 475 19.06 35.82 5.68
C ALA A 475 20.09 36.12 6.77
N MET A 476 21.18 35.35 6.86
CA MET A 476 22.29 35.55 7.82
C MET A 476 23.50 36.28 7.23
N ARG A 477 23.44 36.72 5.96
CA ARG A 477 24.54 37.38 5.25
C ARG A 477 24.24 38.87 4.99
N ASP A 478 25.28 39.69 4.92
CA ASP A 478 25.21 41.08 4.46
C ASP A 478 25.27 41.14 2.93
N ALA A 479 24.33 41.85 2.31
CA ALA A 479 24.14 41.82 0.86
C ALA A 479 25.29 42.44 0.06
N LEU A 480 26.05 43.37 0.64
CA LEU A 480 27.17 44.03 -0.03
C LEU A 480 28.47 43.23 0.14
N THR A 481 28.77 42.80 1.36
CA THR A 481 30.09 42.23 1.71
C THR A 481 30.14 40.70 1.69
N GLY A 482 29.00 40.00 1.76
CA GLY A 482 28.94 38.54 1.92
C GLY A 482 29.38 38.06 3.32
N LEU A 483 29.75 38.97 4.22
CA LEU A 483 30.01 38.66 5.62
C LEU A 483 28.71 38.26 6.34
N HIS A 484 28.85 37.72 7.55
CA HIS A 484 27.68 37.52 8.40
C HIS A 484 27.05 38.87 8.78
N ASN A 485 25.73 38.90 8.96
CA ASN A 485 25.01 40.13 9.30
C ASN A 485 24.70 40.24 10.80
N ARG A 486 24.09 41.37 11.19
CA ARG A 486 23.65 41.63 12.58
C ARG A 486 22.79 40.50 13.17
N ARG A 487 21.93 39.85 12.37
CA ARG A 487 21.06 38.76 12.84
C ARG A 487 21.87 37.53 13.24
N TYR A 488 22.83 37.14 12.39
CA TYR A 488 23.75 36.03 12.71
C TYR A 488 24.48 36.28 14.03
N LEU A 489 25.00 37.50 14.25
CA LEU A 489 25.67 37.85 15.50
C LEU A 489 24.76 37.72 16.71
N ALA A 490 23.53 38.23 16.63
CA ALA A 490 22.56 38.16 17.72
C ALA A 490 22.24 36.69 18.11
N GLU A 491 22.00 35.83 17.11
CA GLU A 491 21.75 34.40 17.35
C GLU A 491 22.99 33.68 17.90
N ARG A 492 24.19 34.00 17.39
CA ARG A 492 25.46 33.42 17.86
C ARG A 492 25.80 33.81 19.30
N LEU A 493 25.47 35.04 19.71
CA LEU A 493 25.64 35.51 21.09
C LEU A 493 24.58 34.90 22.03
N ALA A 494 23.35 34.67 21.54
CA ALA A 494 22.26 34.07 22.31
C ALA A 494 22.39 32.54 22.49
N ALA A 495 22.95 31.83 21.52
CA ALA A 495 23.07 30.36 21.53
C ALA A 495 24.21 29.79 22.41
N GLY A 496 24.98 30.65 23.10
CA GLY A 496 26.12 30.21 23.91
C GLY A 496 25.69 29.57 25.23
N ASN A 497 26.00 28.28 25.43
CA ASN A 497 25.96 27.64 26.75
C ASN A 497 27.08 28.27 27.63
N PRO A 498 26.80 28.73 28.86
CA PRO A 498 27.79 29.39 29.72
C PRO A 498 29.03 28.53 30.07
N ALA A 499 28.95 27.21 29.84
CA ALA A 499 29.94 26.24 30.27
C ALA A 499 30.96 25.80 29.19
N ASP A 500 30.80 26.20 27.92
CA ASP A 500 31.51 25.53 26.81
C ASP A 500 32.52 26.42 26.06
N VAL A 501 32.95 27.55 26.64
CA VAL A 501 33.89 28.44 25.95
C VAL A 501 34.71 29.26 26.94
N ASP A 502 35.96 28.84 27.19
CA ASP A 502 36.99 29.71 27.73
C ASP A 502 37.51 30.63 26.61
N GLY A 503 37.53 31.95 26.86
CA GLY A 503 38.25 32.92 26.02
C GLY A 503 37.60 33.26 24.68
N ARG A 504 36.57 34.11 24.69
CA ARG A 504 36.14 34.82 23.47
C ARG A 504 36.24 36.32 23.64
N ALA A 505 36.76 37.00 22.63
CA ALA A 505 36.78 38.45 22.59
C ALA A 505 35.92 38.99 21.44
N LEU A 506 35.36 40.17 21.66
CA LEU A 506 34.58 40.90 20.68
C LEU A 506 35.30 42.20 20.35
N LEU A 507 35.57 42.40 19.07
CA LEU A 507 36.06 43.66 18.51
C LEU A 507 34.89 44.36 17.84
N PHE A 508 34.60 45.59 18.24
CA PHE A 508 33.68 46.48 17.54
C PHE A 508 34.51 47.49 16.75
N VAL A 509 34.35 47.52 15.42
CA VAL A 509 35.15 48.33 14.51
C VAL A 509 34.22 49.27 13.76
N ASP A 510 34.50 50.56 13.79
CA ASP A 510 33.76 51.59 13.06
C ASP A 510 34.74 52.45 12.27
N LEU A 511 34.41 52.75 11.01
CA LEU A 511 35.26 53.54 10.13
C LEU A 511 35.14 55.03 10.45
N ASP A 512 36.29 55.63 10.73
CA ASP A 512 36.38 57.04 11.09
C ASP A 512 35.99 57.95 9.91
N ASP A 513 35.05 58.85 10.17
CA ASP A 513 34.59 59.89 9.24
C ASP A 513 34.13 59.35 7.87
N PHE A 514 33.68 58.10 7.79
CA PHE A 514 33.25 57.42 6.55
C PHE A 514 32.12 58.14 5.82
N LYS A 515 31.23 58.83 6.54
CA LYS A 515 30.20 59.69 5.93
C LYS A 515 30.82 60.74 4.99
N SER A 516 31.97 61.31 5.34
CA SER A 516 32.67 62.28 4.50
C SER A 516 33.18 61.63 3.20
N VAL A 517 33.56 60.36 3.23
CA VAL A 517 33.94 59.60 2.02
C VAL A 517 32.75 59.49 1.07
N ASN A 518 31.57 59.15 1.59
CA ASN A 518 30.33 59.12 0.79
C ASN A 518 29.94 60.50 0.25
N ASP A 519 30.00 61.53 1.10
CA ASP A 519 29.59 62.89 0.73
C ASP A 519 30.53 63.50 -0.34
N VAL A 520 31.82 63.15 -0.33
CA VAL A 520 32.83 63.69 -1.26
C VAL A 520 32.98 62.83 -2.53
N HIS A 521 32.92 61.50 -2.40
CA HIS A 521 33.27 60.57 -3.49
C HIS A 521 32.09 59.73 -3.99
N GLY A 522 30.92 59.81 -3.36
CA GLY A 522 29.72 59.07 -3.72
C GLY A 522 29.64 57.67 -3.13
N HIS A 523 28.42 57.12 -3.09
CA HIS A 523 28.13 55.82 -2.48
C HIS A 523 28.85 54.65 -3.14
N ASP A 524 29.04 54.65 -4.47
CA ASP A 524 29.77 53.59 -5.17
C ASP A 524 31.23 53.46 -4.68
N VAL A 525 31.87 54.59 -4.35
CA VAL A 525 33.22 54.61 -3.78
C VAL A 525 33.19 54.17 -2.32
N GLY A 526 32.16 54.57 -1.57
CA GLY A 526 31.92 54.05 -0.22
C GLY A 526 31.77 52.53 -0.16
N ASP A 527 31.06 51.94 -1.12
CA ASP A 527 30.88 50.50 -1.23
C ASP A 527 32.20 49.78 -1.51
N ILE A 528 33.06 50.35 -2.37
CA ILE A 528 34.43 49.83 -2.60
C ILE A 528 35.25 49.86 -1.30
N VAL A 529 35.16 50.94 -0.54
CA VAL A 529 35.85 51.05 0.76
C VAL A 529 35.33 50.00 1.74
N ILE A 530 34.01 49.81 1.83
CA ILE A 530 33.40 48.79 2.69
C ILE A 530 33.84 47.37 2.29
N LEU A 531 33.86 47.06 0.99
CA LEU A 531 34.31 45.78 0.46
C LEU A 531 35.79 45.52 0.78
N GLU A 532 36.64 46.52 0.61
CA GLU A 532 38.07 46.39 0.91
C GLU A 532 38.34 46.26 2.41
N VAL A 533 37.60 46.98 3.26
CA VAL A 533 37.65 46.83 4.71
C VAL A 533 37.20 45.43 5.13
N ALA A 534 36.09 44.94 4.60
CA ALA A 534 35.61 43.57 4.83
C ALA A 534 36.70 42.55 4.47
N ARG A 535 37.31 42.69 3.28
CA ARG A 535 38.40 41.82 2.83
C ARG A 535 39.61 41.87 3.77
N ARG A 536 39.99 43.06 4.24
CA ARG A 536 41.13 43.23 5.17
C ARG A 536 40.84 42.62 6.53
N LEU A 537 39.65 42.82 7.08
CA LEU A 537 39.25 42.21 8.33
C LEU A 537 39.28 40.68 8.22
N THR A 538 38.67 40.10 7.18
CA THR A 538 38.70 38.65 6.95
C THR A 538 40.12 38.11 6.75
N ALA A 539 40.99 38.80 6.01
CA ALA A 539 42.37 38.37 5.77
C ALA A 539 43.26 38.41 7.03
N HIS A 540 42.87 39.19 8.05
CA HIS A 540 43.57 39.29 9.33
C HIS A 540 42.87 38.50 10.45
N SER A 541 41.82 37.75 10.11
CA SER A 541 41.10 36.80 10.97
C SER A 541 41.57 35.36 10.72
N ARG A 542 41.49 34.50 11.74
CA ARG A 542 41.72 33.06 11.64
C ARG A 542 40.45 32.35 11.13
N GLU A 543 40.58 31.08 10.74
CA GLU A 543 39.45 30.27 10.26
C GLU A 543 38.31 30.13 11.28
N GLN A 544 38.65 30.10 12.57
CA GLN A 544 37.68 30.05 13.67
C GLN A 544 37.08 31.42 14.05
N ASP A 545 37.66 32.53 13.58
CA ASP A 545 37.18 33.87 13.89
C ASP A 545 36.02 34.24 12.97
N VAL A 546 35.04 34.98 13.49
CA VAL A 546 33.86 35.36 12.71
C VAL A 546 33.81 36.86 12.51
N VAL A 547 33.84 37.29 11.24
CA VAL A 547 33.67 38.69 10.84
C VAL A 547 32.22 38.94 10.44
N VAL A 548 31.62 39.96 11.05
CA VAL A 548 30.23 40.37 10.91
C VAL A 548 30.17 41.83 10.48
N ARG A 549 29.27 42.19 9.57
CA ARG A 549 28.87 43.58 9.33
C ARG A 549 27.53 43.86 9.97
N LEU A 550 27.47 44.89 10.83
CA LEU A 550 26.22 45.27 11.51
C LEU A 550 25.32 46.13 10.64
N GLY A 551 25.93 46.90 9.73
CA GLY A 551 25.28 47.86 8.85
C GLY A 551 26.15 49.12 8.70
N GLY A 552 25.99 49.86 7.61
CA GLY A 552 26.80 51.07 7.36
C GLY A 552 28.30 50.76 7.32
N ASP A 553 29.05 51.41 8.19
CA ASP A 553 30.49 51.34 8.42
C ASP A 553 30.90 50.53 9.66
N GLU A 554 29.95 49.86 10.31
CA GLU A 554 30.18 49.10 11.54
C GLU A 554 30.41 47.60 11.27
N PHE A 555 31.50 47.09 11.84
CA PHE A 555 31.89 45.68 11.79
C PHE A 555 32.12 45.13 13.20
N VAL A 556 31.89 43.84 13.37
CA VAL A 556 32.21 43.09 14.58
C VAL A 556 33.09 41.90 14.22
N VAL A 557 34.13 41.66 14.99
CA VAL A 557 34.93 40.43 14.90
C VAL A 557 34.84 39.67 16.20
N LEU A 558 34.35 38.43 16.12
CA LEU A 558 34.36 37.48 17.22
C LEU A 558 35.64 36.65 17.13
N LEU A 559 36.48 36.74 18.15
CA LEU A 559 37.74 36.00 18.25
C LEU A 559 37.60 34.86 19.25
N ASP A 560 38.11 33.68 18.88
CA ASP A 560 38.22 32.51 19.75
C ASP A 560 39.66 32.46 20.31
N VAL A 561 39.90 33.16 21.42
CA VAL A 561 41.23 33.51 21.94
C VAL A 561 41.30 33.51 23.47
N VAL A 562 42.38 32.94 24.00
CA VAL A 562 42.51 32.59 25.43
C VAL A 562 43.16 33.71 26.28
N GLY A 563 43.54 34.88 25.72
CA GLY A 563 44.21 35.95 26.49
C GLY A 563 44.11 37.38 25.94
N GLY A 564 44.04 38.37 26.84
CA GLY A 564 43.76 39.77 26.51
C GLY A 564 44.83 40.53 25.72
N ASP A 565 46.12 40.24 25.95
CA ASP A 565 47.22 40.88 25.19
C ASP A 565 47.25 40.42 23.71
N GLU A 566 46.86 39.17 23.45
CA GLU A 566 46.75 38.62 22.10
C GLU A 566 45.61 39.29 21.33
N VAL A 567 44.45 39.48 21.98
CA VAL A 567 43.27 40.16 21.43
C VAL A 567 43.61 41.58 21.00
N ARG A 568 44.28 42.35 21.87
CA ARG A 568 44.68 43.72 21.56
C ARG A 568 45.65 43.77 20.38
N SER A 569 46.61 42.86 20.33
CA SER A 569 47.55 42.76 19.20
C SER A 569 46.83 42.46 17.88
N ILE A 570 45.80 41.59 17.89
CA ILE A 570 44.96 41.31 16.72
C ILE A 570 44.20 42.58 16.29
N ALA A 571 43.56 43.27 17.25
CA ALA A 571 42.82 44.51 16.99
C ALA A 571 43.72 45.61 16.41
N ASP A 572 44.91 45.82 16.96
CA ASP A 572 45.87 46.82 16.48
C ASP A 572 46.32 46.51 15.04
N ARG A 573 46.56 45.22 14.72
CA ARG A 573 46.87 44.79 13.34
C ARG A 573 45.72 45.04 12.38
N MET A 574 44.48 44.75 12.79
CA MET A 574 43.30 44.98 11.96
C MET A 574 43.09 46.48 11.69
N VAL A 575 43.21 47.34 12.70
CA VAL A 575 43.13 48.80 12.53
C VAL A 575 44.25 49.32 11.62
N ALA A 576 45.49 48.84 11.81
CA ALA A 576 46.61 49.20 10.94
C ALA A 576 46.42 48.74 9.48
N ALA A 577 45.84 47.55 9.28
CA ALA A 577 45.51 47.04 7.95
C ALA A 577 44.42 47.89 7.27
N ILE A 578 43.39 48.32 8.00
CA ILE A 578 42.36 49.23 7.49
C ILE A 578 42.97 50.55 7.05
N ALA A 579 43.93 51.10 7.79
CA ALA A 579 44.60 52.36 7.47
C ALA A 579 45.54 52.32 6.24
N ALA A 580 45.77 51.16 5.62
CA ALA A 580 46.51 51.09 4.36
C ALA A 580 45.73 51.80 3.23
N PRO A 581 46.40 52.41 2.23
CA PRO A 581 45.71 53.07 1.12
C PRO A 581 44.76 52.11 0.37
N ILE A 582 43.57 52.58 0.02
CA ILE A 582 42.53 51.86 -0.73
C ILE A 582 42.49 52.45 -2.14
N GLU A 583 42.80 51.63 -3.14
CA GLU A 583 42.75 52.03 -4.54
C GLU A 583 41.29 52.04 -5.04
N THR A 584 40.84 53.19 -5.52
CA THR A 584 39.50 53.38 -6.11
C THR A 584 39.62 53.83 -7.57
N ARG A 585 38.52 53.90 -8.33
CA ARG A 585 38.51 54.21 -9.77
C ARG A 585 39.00 55.62 -10.16
N GLY A 586 39.57 56.39 -9.25
CA GLY A 586 40.12 57.73 -9.53
C GLY A 586 40.98 58.36 -8.44
N ALA A 587 41.16 57.73 -7.27
CA ALA A 587 42.02 58.22 -6.19
C ALA A 587 42.44 57.09 -5.24
N SER A 588 43.58 57.26 -4.56
CA SER A 588 43.99 56.41 -3.44
C SER A 588 43.49 57.06 -2.14
N LEU A 589 42.58 56.39 -1.44
CA LEU A 589 41.94 56.89 -0.23
C LEU A 589 42.51 56.22 1.02
N THR A 590 42.67 56.99 2.09
CA THR A 590 43.04 56.45 3.40
C THR A 590 41.88 56.63 4.36
N VAL A 591 41.35 55.53 4.87
CA VAL A 591 40.30 55.51 5.90
C VAL A 591 40.88 54.84 7.14
N THR A 592 40.64 55.43 8.31
CA THR A 592 41.06 54.83 9.59
C THR A 592 39.87 54.22 10.29
N ALA A 593 40.12 53.42 11.33
CA ALA A 593 39.06 52.84 12.14
C ALA A 593 39.31 53.04 13.62
N SER A 594 38.22 53.24 14.35
CA SER A 594 38.21 53.18 15.81
C SER A 594 37.69 51.81 16.22
N CYS A 595 38.43 51.13 17.11
CA CYS A 595 38.10 49.78 17.54
C CYS A 595 37.94 49.69 19.06
N GLY A 596 36.83 49.10 19.51
CA GLY A 596 36.57 48.74 20.89
C GLY A 596 36.79 47.25 21.09
N VAL A 597 37.48 46.87 22.17
CA VAL A 597 37.82 45.48 22.47
C VAL A 597 37.26 45.09 23.83
N VAL A 598 36.50 43.99 23.86
CA VAL A 598 36.04 43.39 25.12
C VAL A 598 36.41 41.91 25.12
N VAL A 599 37.01 41.46 26.22
CA VAL A 599 37.31 40.04 26.45
C VAL A 599 36.27 39.51 27.42
N ALA A 600 35.51 38.50 27.00
CA ALA A 600 34.48 37.92 27.86
C ALA A 600 35.14 37.16 29.03
N GLU A 601 34.68 37.45 30.24
CA GLU A 601 35.11 36.71 31.42
C GLU A 601 34.43 35.32 31.48
N PRO A 602 35.15 34.26 31.88
CA PRO A 602 34.57 32.93 32.05
C PRO A 602 33.35 32.95 32.99
N GLY A 603 32.24 32.34 32.57
CA GLY A 603 31.02 32.21 33.38
C GLY A 603 30.11 33.45 33.44
N VAL A 604 30.47 34.56 32.80
CA VAL A 604 29.61 35.75 32.73
C VAL A 604 28.66 35.67 31.52
N PRO A 605 27.35 35.92 31.70
CA PRO A 605 26.40 35.98 30.59
C PRO A 605 26.81 37.00 29.54
N ARG A 606 26.74 36.61 28.26
CA ARG A 606 27.20 37.42 27.11
C ARG A 606 26.26 38.56 26.72
N ILE A 607 25.24 38.82 27.53
CA ILE A 607 24.25 39.88 27.34
C ILE A 607 24.91 41.19 27.76
N GLY A 608 25.31 42.02 26.80
CA GLY A 608 25.97 43.32 27.05
C GLY A 608 27.37 43.47 26.42
N LEU A 609 28.02 42.38 25.97
CA LEU A 609 29.37 42.44 25.37
C LEU A 609 29.45 43.38 24.16
N LEU A 610 28.39 43.43 23.36
CA LEU A 610 28.31 44.32 22.20
C LEU A 610 28.25 45.79 22.62
N GLU A 611 27.49 46.11 23.68
CA GLU A 611 27.33 47.46 24.23
C GLU A 611 28.64 47.94 24.90
N GLU A 612 29.33 47.05 25.60
CA GLU A 612 30.63 47.34 26.20
C GLU A 612 31.70 47.62 25.13
N ALA A 613 31.71 46.83 24.06
CA ALA A 613 32.65 47.03 22.96
C ALA A 613 32.33 48.30 22.16
N ASP A 614 31.06 48.62 21.95
CA ASP A 614 30.64 49.91 21.37
C ASP A 614 31.09 51.10 22.26
N ALA A 615 30.89 51.00 23.58
CA ALA A 615 31.35 52.03 24.51
C ALA A 615 32.89 52.20 24.48
N ALA A 616 33.65 51.10 24.38
CA ALA A 616 35.10 51.13 24.20
C ALA A 616 35.50 51.76 22.86
N MET A 617 34.83 51.40 21.75
CA MET A 617 35.06 52.01 20.44
C MET A 617 34.81 53.53 20.48
N TYR A 618 33.77 53.98 21.18
CA TYR A 618 33.48 55.39 21.34
C TYR A 618 34.56 56.13 22.17
N ARG A 619 35.18 55.46 23.16
CA ARG A 619 36.38 55.97 23.85
C ARG A 619 37.55 56.13 22.87
N ALA A 620 37.77 55.17 21.97
CA ALA A 620 38.79 55.27 20.92
C ALA A 620 38.56 56.48 20.00
N LYS A 621 37.32 56.71 19.56
CA LYS A 621 36.94 57.90 18.76
C LYS A 621 37.28 59.20 19.48
N ARG A 622 36.90 59.33 20.76
CA ARG A 622 37.14 60.54 21.57
C ARG A 622 38.62 60.79 21.89
N ALA A 623 39.41 59.72 21.99
CA ALA A 623 40.85 59.80 22.26
C ALA A 623 41.69 60.17 21.02
N GLY A 624 41.05 60.48 19.89
CA GLY A 624 41.72 60.96 18.68
C GLY A 624 41.68 59.98 17.50
N ARG A 625 40.74 59.03 17.49
CA ARG A 625 40.48 58.09 16.37
C ARG A 625 41.69 57.20 16.00
N ASN A 626 41.55 56.34 14.99
CA ASN A 626 42.58 55.43 14.46
C ASN A 626 43.31 54.61 15.53
N ARG A 627 42.57 53.96 16.43
CA ARG A 627 43.15 53.24 17.57
C ARG A 627 42.21 52.22 18.15
N VAL A 628 42.79 51.37 18.98
CA VAL A 628 42.08 50.41 19.83
C VAL A 628 41.90 50.98 21.24
N SER A 629 40.70 50.81 21.81
CA SER A 629 40.43 50.99 23.24
C SER A 629 39.79 49.73 23.79
N THR A 630 40.12 49.41 25.03
CA THR A 630 39.38 48.45 25.86
C THR A 630 38.33 49.17 26.70
#